data_AF-A0A6A2WQ98-F1
#
_entry.id   AF-A0A6A2WQ98-F1
#
_cell.length_a   1.000
_cell.length_b   1.000
_cell.length_c   1.000
_cell.angle_alpha   90.00
_cell.angle_beta   90.00
_cell.angle_gamma   90.00
#
_symmetry.space_group_name_H-M   'P 1'
#
loop_
_entity.id
_entity.type
_entity.pdbx_description
1 polymer ?
#
loop_
_entity_poly.entity_id
_entity_poly.type
_entity_poly.pdbx_seq_one_letter_code
_entity_poly.pdbx_strand_id
1 'polypeptide(L)'
;MEYSKHVQSLGEVILELLSEALGLDPDHLKDIGCSEGYAFHCQYYPACPEPNRTLGVGRHRDPDFFTILVQNQIQGLQVLHRDHWIYISPMEGAVIVNIGDLLQLISNDKFKSVDHRVLATSVGPRVSLVCLFTTDLQPSDKVYAPLKELLSPNIPALYKGTTIPNYLKTYVSKPGNGLSVLKFDHQKTSPTEEDQVYDRAKAVKAFDDTKASVQGLVDAGIAKLPPFFYMSPEVLHDHPTLTDPYLHSDFQEERGFFRVINHGIPQHVLKEVLDGVRRFHEQPRESKGASWKDTLICVMAPDIPPPEKYPFACRASYIGVAVGGPGFGPRPPQRYRVLGRTYLWLLILSGFP
;
A
#
# COMPACT_ATOMS: atom_id res chain seq x y z
N MET A 1 -1.26 17.98 -8.25
CA MET A 1 -0.37 18.03 -9.43
C MET A 1 1.06 18.31 -9.03
N GLU A 2 1.32 19.24 -8.12
CA GLU A 2 2.67 19.56 -7.64
C GLU A 2 3.37 18.38 -6.96
N TYR A 3 2.73 17.74 -5.95
CA TYR A 3 3.30 16.55 -5.31
C TYR A 3 3.59 15.41 -6.30
N SER A 4 2.70 15.18 -7.28
CA SER A 4 2.87 14.12 -8.29
C SER A 4 4.14 14.30 -9.12
N LYS A 5 4.48 15.53 -9.50
CA LYS A 5 5.71 15.83 -10.24
C LYS A 5 6.94 15.57 -9.36
N HIS A 6 6.88 16.07 -8.13
CA HIS A 6 7.96 15.90 -7.15
C HIS A 6 8.24 14.43 -6.83
N VAL A 7 7.19 13.64 -6.56
CA VAL A 7 7.34 12.23 -6.21
C VAL A 7 7.77 11.39 -7.42
N GLN A 8 7.34 11.75 -8.64
CA GLN A 8 7.83 11.10 -9.85
C GLN A 8 9.33 11.33 -10.04
N SER A 9 9.79 12.59 -9.97
CA SER A 9 11.22 12.90 -10.08
C SER A 9 12.03 12.22 -8.97
N LEU A 10 11.51 12.20 -7.74
CA LEU A 10 12.15 11.47 -6.65
C LEU A 10 12.20 9.97 -6.91
N GLY A 11 11.14 9.39 -7.47
CA GLY A 11 11.09 7.98 -7.84
C GLY A 11 12.11 7.61 -8.92
N GLU A 12 12.30 8.46 -9.93
CA GLU A 12 13.33 8.28 -10.96
C GLU A 12 14.74 8.28 -10.35
N VAL A 13 15.03 9.23 -9.45
CA VAL A 13 16.31 9.28 -8.72
C VAL A 13 16.50 8.05 -7.83
N ILE A 14 15.46 7.59 -7.15
CA ILE A 14 15.52 6.36 -6.34
C ILE A 14 15.85 5.15 -7.21
N LEU A 15 15.25 5.04 -8.40
CA LEU A 15 15.55 3.96 -9.33
C LEU A 15 16.99 4.01 -9.84
N GLU A 16 17.53 5.19 -10.10
CA GLU A 16 18.96 5.37 -10.44
C GLU A 16 19.87 4.86 -9.32
N LEU A 17 19.60 5.25 -8.07
CA LEU A 17 20.38 4.79 -6.91
C LEU A 17 20.26 3.28 -6.68
N LEU A 18 19.08 2.71 -6.88
CA LEU A 18 18.84 1.27 -6.76
C LEU A 18 19.55 0.49 -7.88
N SER A 19 19.54 1.01 -9.11
CA SER A 19 20.32 0.49 -10.24
C SER A 19 21.82 0.44 -9.91
N GLU A 20 22.39 1.56 -9.44
CA GLU A 20 23.80 1.65 -9.06
C GLU A 20 24.15 0.69 -7.91
N ALA A 21 23.27 0.58 -6.91
CA ALA A 21 23.45 -0.36 -5.79
C ALA A 21 23.43 -1.84 -6.23
N LEU A 22 22.80 -2.15 -7.38
CA LEU A 22 22.87 -3.47 -8.01
C LEU A 22 24.13 -3.66 -8.87
N GLY A 23 24.94 -2.62 -9.06
CA GLY A 23 26.10 -2.60 -9.96
C GLY A 23 25.72 -2.49 -11.44
N LEU A 24 24.58 -1.89 -11.74
CA LEU A 24 24.04 -1.73 -13.09
C LEU A 24 24.19 -0.28 -13.56
N ASP A 25 23.88 -0.05 -14.85
CA ASP A 25 23.72 1.29 -15.38
C ASP A 25 22.62 2.05 -14.60
N PRO A 26 22.80 3.33 -14.21
CA PRO A 26 21.80 4.07 -13.45
C PRO A 26 20.40 4.02 -14.06
N ASP A 27 20.28 4.01 -15.39
CA ASP A 27 18.97 4.02 -16.05
C ASP A 27 18.34 2.62 -16.17
N HIS A 28 19.06 1.55 -15.81
CA HIS A 28 18.62 0.17 -16.05
C HIS A 28 17.21 -0.15 -15.54
N LEU A 29 16.91 0.16 -14.27
CA LEU A 29 15.58 -0.10 -13.71
C LEU A 29 14.48 0.76 -14.36
N LYS A 30 14.81 1.97 -14.83
CA LYS A 30 13.89 2.83 -15.59
C LYS A 30 13.63 2.25 -16.98
N ASP A 31 14.67 1.77 -17.66
CA ASP A 31 14.60 1.18 -19.00
C ASP A 31 13.76 -0.10 -19.04
N ILE A 32 13.76 -0.87 -17.95
CA ILE A 32 12.86 -2.02 -17.79
C ILE A 32 11.49 -1.63 -17.23
N GLY A 33 11.16 -0.35 -17.19
CA GLY A 33 9.80 0.16 -16.97
C GLY A 33 9.36 0.29 -15.51
N CYS A 34 10.29 0.26 -14.54
CA CYS A 34 9.92 0.42 -13.14
C CYS A 34 9.39 1.84 -12.79
N SER A 35 9.61 2.83 -13.66
CA SER A 35 9.10 4.20 -13.52
C SER A 35 7.85 4.49 -14.38
N GLU A 36 7.39 3.56 -15.20
CA GLU A 36 6.33 3.81 -16.20
C GLU A 36 4.94 4.04 -15.58
N GLY A 37 4.75 3.69 -14.30
CA GLY A 37 3.47 3.87 -13.61
C GLY A 37 3.62 4.00 -12.10
N TYR A 38 2.69 4.73 -11.50
CA TYR A 38 2.53 4.81 -10.07
C TYR A 38 1.07 5.03 -9.66
N ALA A 39 0.73 4.57 -8.45
CA ALA A 39 -0.60 4.71 -7.88
C ALA A 39 -0.53 5.33 -6.47
N PHE A 40 -1.45 6.25 -6.18
CA PHE A 40 -1.60 6.82 -4.85
C PHE A 40 -2.69 6.10 -4.07
N HIS A 41 -2.36 5.66 -2.86
CA HIS A 41 -3.37 5.25 -1.87
C HIS A 41 -3.41 6.33 -0.79
N CYS A 42 -4.51 7.07 -0.76
CA CYS A 42 -4.79 8.06 0.27
C CYS A 42 -5.48 7.33 1.42
N GLN A 43 -4.77 7.19 2.54
CA GLN A 43 -5.19 6.40 3.68
C GLN A 43 -5.54 7.31 4.86
N TYR A 44 -6.64 6.99 5.53
CA TYR A 44 -7.15 7.73 6.67
C TYR A 44 -7.62 6.74 7.73
N TYR A 45 -7.02 6.85 8.91
CA TYR A 45 -7.29 5.98 10.05
C TYR A 45 -7.86 6.85 11.18
N PRO A 46 -9.18 6.82 11.43
CA PRO A 46 -9.76 7.58 12.52
C PRO A 46 -9.34 7.01 13.88
N ALA A 47 -9.58 7.78 14.94
CA ALA A 47 -9.43 7.31 16.31
C ALA A 47 -10.32 6.07 16.54
N CYS A 48 -9.71 5.02 17.08
CA CYS A 48 -10.35 3.73 17.32
C CYS A 48 -10.72 3.60 18.81
N PRO A 49 -11.97 3.22 19.16
CA PRO A 49 -12.38 3.02 20.55
C PRO A 49 -11.80 1.74 21.18
N GLU A 50 -11.45 0.73 20.36
CA GLU A 50 -10.88 -0.54 20.80
C GLU A 50 -9.58 -0.86 20.02
N PRO A 51 -8.51 -0.04 20.13
CA PRO A 51 -7.33 -0.14 19.26
C PRO A 51 -6.56 -1.46 19.43
N ASN A 52 -6.67 -2.10 20.59
CA ASN A 52 -6.03 -3.39 20.87
C ASN A 52 -6.80 -4.60 20.30
N ARG A 53 -7.90 -4.38 19.58
CA ARG A 53 -8.72 -5.46 19.01
C ARG A 53 -8.70 -5.50 17.48
N THR A 54 -8.02 -4.56 16.84
CA THR A 54 -7.99 -4.44 15.38
C THR A 54 -6.69 -3.78 14.91
N LEU A 55 -6.48 -3.75 13.60
CA LEU A 55 -5.38 -3.05 12.96
C LEU A 55 -5.95 -2.06 11.95
N GLY A 56 -5.20 -0.99 11.67
CA GLY A 56 -5.48 -0.13 10.52
C GLY A 56 -5.23 -0.88 9.21
N VAL A 57 -4.08 -1.57 9.12
CA VAL A 57 -3.74 -2.49 8.03
C VAL A 57 -3.03 -3.70 8.61
N GLY A 58 -3.45 -4.89 8.19
CA GLY A 58 -2.84 -6.16 8.58
C GLY A 58 -1.39 -6.32 8.10
N ARG A 59 -0.75 -7.41 8.53
CA ARG A 59 0.58 -7.80 8.06
C ARG A 59 0.56 -8.04 6.55
N HIS A 60 1.44 -7.36 5.81
CA HIS A 60 1.59 -7.53 4.37
C HIS A 60 2.96 -7.09 3.87
N ARG A 61 3.21 -7.33 2.59
CA ARG A 61 4.31 -6.82 1.79
C ARG A 61 3.73 -6.11 0.58
N ASP A 62 4.38 -5.06 0.08
CA ASP A 62 3.84 -4.35 -1.06
C ASP A 62 4.05 -5.13 -2.36
N PRO A 63 3.05 -5.19 -3.26
CA PRO A 63 3.10 -5.97 -4.49
C PRO A 63 3.77 -5.24 -5.67
N ASP A 64 4.49 -4.14 -5.40
CA ASP A 64 5.01 -3.20 -6.38
C ASP A 64 6.55 -3.28 -6.52
N PHE A 65 7.16 -2.34 -7.23
CA PHE A 65 8.63 -2.23 -7.26
C PHE A 65 9.13 -1.60 -5.97
N PHE A 66 8.61 -0.43 -5.63
CA PHE A 66 8.92 0.25 -4.38
C PHE A 66 7.84 1.30 -4.08
N THR A 67 7.63 1.53 -2.80
CA THR A 67 6.66 2.49 -2.28
C THR A 67 7.38 3.72 -1.75
N ILE A 68 6.83 4.91 -2.00
CA ILE A 68 7.15 6.16 -1.27
C ILE A 68 5.96 6.53 -0.39
N LEU A 69 6.17 6.58 0.92
CA LEU A 69 5.17 6.85 1.94
C LEU A 69 5.40 8.21 2.60
N VAL A 70 4.35 9.03 2.62
CA VAL A 70 4.24 10.24 3.43
C VAL A 70 3.21 10.00 4.53
N GLN A 71 3.51 10.37 5.77
CA GLN A 71 2.60 10.22 6.90
C GLN A 71 2.62 11.45 7.82
N ASN A 72 1.51 11.69 8.52
CA ASN A 72 1.46 12.70 9.58
C ASN A 72 2.22 12.24 10.84
N GLN A 73 2.27 13.09 11.87
CA GLN A 73 3.04 12.85 13.09
C GLN A 73 2.35 11.88 14.08
N ILE A 74 1.43 11.03 13.60
CA ILE A 74 0.79 10.00 14.41
C ILE A 74 1.42 8.64 14.08
N GLN A 75 2.01 8.02 15.10
CA GLN A 75 2.62 6.70 14.99
C GLN A 75 1.59 5.63 14.64
N GLY A 76 2.03 4.55 13.99
CA GLY A 76 1.17 3.40 13.68
C GLY A 76 1.85 2.38 12.78
N LEU A 77 2.75 2.82 11.91
CA LEU A 77 3.53 1.93 11.05
C LEU A 77 4.52 1.09 11.89
N GLN A 78 4.47 -0.23 11.68
CA GLN A 78 5.45 -1.18 12.19
C GLN A 78 6.02 -2.02 11.04
N VAL A 79 7.31 -2.32 11.13
CA VAL A 79 8.04 -3.17 10.18
C VAL A 79 8.59 -4.37 10.95
N LEU A 80 8.44 -5.58 10.39
CA LEU A 80 8.95 -6.80 10.98
C LEU A 80 10.43 -6.95 10.65
N HIS A 81 11.25 -7.19 11.67
CA HIS A 81 12.67 -7.44 11.51
C HIS A 81 13.19 -8.39 12.58
N ARG A 82 13.89 -9.44 12.15
CA ARG A 82 14.43 -10.49 13.05
C ARG A 82 13.37 -10.95 14.05
N ASP A 83 12.17 -11.25 13.55
CA ASP A 83 11.02 -11.71 14.32
C ASP A 83 10.53 -10.73 15.39
N HIS A 84 10.83 -9.43 15.23
CA HIS A 84 10.32 -8.37 16.09
C HIS A 84 9.64 -7.27 15.27
N TRP A 85 8.49 -6.80 15.73
CA TRP A 85 7.89 -5.58 15.24
C TRP A 85 8.67 -4.37 15.73
N ILE A 86 9.04 -3.49 14.82
CA ILE A 86 9.72 -2.23 15.12
C ILE A 86 8.86 -1.07 14.66
N TYR A 87 8.66 -0.08 15.53
CA TYR A 87 7.96 1.14 15.17
C TYR A 87 8.80 2.01 14.24
N ILE A 88 8.15 2.55 13.21
CA ILE A 88 8.75 3.60 12.38
C ILE A 88 8.24 4.96 12.88
N SER A 89 9.06 5.62 13.69
CA SER A 89 8.73 6.96 14.21
C SER A 89 8.52 7.95 13.06
N PRO A 90 7.40 8.69 13.05
CA PRO A 90 7.21 9.80 12.12
C PRO A 90 8.33 10.84 12.28
N MET A 91 8.75 11.42 11.16
CA MET A 91 9.74 12.49 11.12
C MET A 91 9.24 13.55 10.15
N GLU A 92 9.17 14.79 10.62
CA GLU A 92 8.74 15.91 9.81
C GLU A 92 9.69 16.13 8.63
N GLY A 93 9.14 16.34 7.43
CA GLY A 93 9.92 16.56 6.22
C GLY A 93 10.68 15.32 5.71
N ALA A 94 10.47 14.14 6.28
CA ALA A 94 11.01 12.89 5.77
C ALA A 94 9.94 12.11 5.00
N VAL A 95 10.39 11.33 4.01
CA VAL A 95 9.58 10.27 3.39
C VAL A 95 10.16 8.91 3.74
N ILE A 96 9.30 7.89 3.72
CA ILE A 96 9.71 6.50 3.90
C ILE A 96 9.68 5.82 2.55
N VAL A 97 10.72 5.08 2.20
CA VAL A 97 10.79 4.26 1.00
C VAL A 97 10.82 2.80 1.42
N ASN A 98 10.02 1.95 0.80
CA ASN A 98 10.14 0.52 0.98
C ASN A 98 10.15 -0.26 -0.32
N ILE A 99 10.86 -1.38 -0.33
CA ILE A 99 11.00 -2.28 -1.46
C ILE A 99 9.77 -3.18 -1.51
N GLY A 100 9.19 -3.31 -2.70
CA GLY A 100 8.10 -4.23 -2.97
C GLY A 100 8.57 -5.58 -3.54
N ASP A 101 7.65 -6.52 -3.62
CA ASP A 101 7.90 -7.88 -4.08
C ASP A 101 8.43 -7.94 -5.52
N LEU A 102 8.01 -7.03 -6.41
CA LEU A 102 8.49 -7.04 -7.81
C LEU A 102 9.97 -6.68 -7.88
N LEU A 103 10.43 -5.71 -7.07
CA LEU A 103 11.85 -5.36 -7.04
C LEU A 103 12.69 -6.44 -6.36
N GLN A 104 12.17 -7.11 -5.32
CA GLN A 104 12.81 -8.31 -4.77
C GLN A 104 12.93 -9.42 -5.82
N LEU A 105 11.90 -9.64 -6.64
CA LEU A 105 11.91 -10.63 -7.72
C LEU A 105 12.99 -10.33 -8.75
N ILE A 106 13.01 -9.13 -9.31
CA ILE A 106 13.95 -8.79 -10.40
C ILE A 106 15.38 -8.66 -9.89
N SER A 107 15.58 -8.20 -8.66
CA SER A 107 16.91 -8.11 -8.04
C SER A 107 17.46 -9.46 -7.57
N ASN A 108 16.70 -10.54 -7.75
CA ASN A 108 17.05 -11.89 -7.30
C ASN A 108 17.44 -11.93 -5.82
N ASP A 109 16.58 -11.37 -4.95
CA ASP A 109 16.78 -11.30 -3.50
C ASP A 109 17.89 -10.34 -3.01
N LYS A 110 18.53 -9.55 -3.88
CA LYS A 110 19.46 -8.49 -3.44
C LYS A 110 18.75 -7.36 -2.68
N PHE A 111 17.55 -7.00 -3.08
CA PHE A 111 16.65 -6.16 -2.27
C PHE A 111 15.57 -7.01 -1.61
N LYS A 112 15.13 -6.63 -0.41
CA LYS A 112 14.17 -7.38 0.40
C LYS A 112 12.86 -6.64 0.57
N SER A 113 11.77 -7.23 0.12
CA SER A 113 10.41 -6.84 0.47
C SER A 113 10.09 -7.33 1.87
N VAL A 114 9.70 -6.41 2.75
CA VAL A 114 9.60 -6.65 4.21
C VAL A 114 8.16 -6.57 4.69
N ASP A 115 7.78 -7.52 5.56
CA ASP A 115 6.49 -7.53 6.23
C ASP A 115 6.30 -6.26 7.08
N HIS A 116 5.17 -5.60 6.92
CA HIS A 116 4.81 -4.40 7.66
C HIS A 116 3.30 -4.36 7.96
N ARG A 117 2.91 -3.57 8.96
CA ARG A 117 1.52 -3.39 9.38
C ARG A 117 1.26 -1.97 9.90
N VAL A 118 0.00 -1.59 10.02
CA VAL A 118 -0.40 -0.32 10.63
C VAL A 118 -1.32 -0.60 11.81
N LEU A 119 -0.92 -0.21 13.01
CA LEU A 119 -1.74 -0.34 14.21
C LEU A 119 -2.90 0.66 14.21
N ALA A 120 -4.04 0.24 14.78
CA ALA A 120 -5.10 1.16 15.15
C ALA A 120 -4.69 1.98 16.38
N THR A 121 -5.12 3.24 16.44
CA THR A 121 -4.74 4.17 17.52
C THR A 121 -5.98 4.80 18.14
N SER A 122 -5.97 5.05 19.44
CA SER A 122 -7.03 5.82 20.13
C SER A 122 -6.95 7.33 19.87
N VAL A 123 -5.82 7.79 19.31
CA VAL A 123 -5.59 9.18 18.89
C VAL A 123 -5.57 9.24 17.36
N GLY A 124 -6.22 10.23 16.77
CA GLY A 124 -6.34 10.33 15.32
C GLY A 124 -6.94 11.65 14.83
N PRO A 125 -7.14 11.79 13.50
CA PRO A 125 -6.89 10.75 12.50
C PRO A 125 -5.42 10.63 12.11
N ARG A 126 -4.90 9.40 12.00
CA ARG A 126 -3.62 9.14 11.31
C ARG A 126 -3.88 9.21 9.81
N VAL A 127 -3.04 9.94 9.10
CA VAL A 127 -3.19 10.18 7.67
C VAL A 127 -1.89 9.82 6.97
N SER A 128 -1.99 9.07 5.88
CA SER A 128 -0.84 8.77 5.02
C SER A 128 -1.21 8.80 3.54
N LEU A 129 -0.21 9.10 2.73
CA LEU A 129 -0.24 8.96 1.28
C LEU A 129 0.83 7.95 0.89
N VAL A 130 0.39 6.83 0.34
CA VAL A 130 1.26 5.78 -0.20
C VAL A 130 1.36 5.99 -1.70
N CYS A 131 2.57 6.01 -2.26
CA CYS A 131 2.83 6.07 -3.69
C CYS A 131 3.52 4.79 -4.12
N LEU A 132 2.78 3.86 -4.71
CA LEU A 132 3.30 2.58 -5.17
C LEU A 132 3.81 2.74 -6.61
N PHE A 133 5.08 2.41 -6.86
CA PHE A 133 5.65 2.40 -8.21
C PHE A 133 5.38 1.04 -8.86
N THR A 134 4.42 1.03 -9.79
CA THR A 134 3.90 -0.19 -10.41
C THR A 134 3.20 0.12 -11.73
N THR A 135 3.19 -0.85 -12.64
CA THR A 135 2.43 -0.78 -13.88
C THR A 135 1.17 -1.66 -13.87
N ASP A 136 0.69 -2.12 -12.70
CA ASP A 136 -0.52 -2.96 -12.54
C ASP A 136 -1.71 -2.46 -13.39
N LEU A 137 -1.92 -1.17 -13.37
CA LEU A 137 -3.11 -0.54 -13.92
C LEU A 137 -2.94 -0.17 -15.40
N GLN A 138 -1.82 -0.56 -16.00
CA GLN A 138 -1.52 -0.44 -17.41
C GLN A 138 -1.58 -1.83 -18.08
N PRO A 139 -2.32 -1.99 -19.19
CA PRO A 139 -2.29 -3.23 -19.95
C PRO A 139 -0.86 -3.51 -20.43
N SER A 140 -0.23 -4.56 -19.94
CA SER A 140 1.13 -4.93 -20.33
C SER A 140 1.31 -6.45 -20.24
N ASP A 141 1.89 -7.01 -21.30
CA ASP A 141 2.34 -8.40 -21.34
C ASP A 141 3.81 -8.54 -20.92
N LYS A 142 4.42 -7.48 -20.38
CA LYS A 142 5.82 -7.47 -19.93
C LYS A 142 6.02 -8.48 -18.81
N VAL A 143 7.00 -9.35 -19.01
CA VAL A 143 7.40 -10.38 -18.05
C VAL A 143 8.57 -9.84 -17.25
N TYR A 144 8.40 -9.77 -15.93
CA TYR A 144 9.46 -9.47 -14.98
C TYR A 144 10.05 -10.78 -14.46
N ALA A 145 11.37 -10.88 -14.48
CA ALA A 145 12.15 -12.04 -14.06
C ALA A 145 13.45 -11.55 -13.40
N PRO A 146 14.18 -12.40 -12.65
CA PRO A 146 15.52 -12.06 -12.18
C PRO A 146 16.40 -11.49 -13.30
N LEU A 147 16.99 -10.32 -13.06
CA LEU A 147 17.88 -9.63 -13.99
C LEU A 147 19.07 -10.53 -14.32
N LYS A 148 19.32 -10.73 -15.62
CA LYS A 148 20.33 -11.69 -16.09
C LYS A 148 21.73 -11.30 -15.66
N GLU A 149 21.97 -10.01 -15.57
CA GLU A 149 23.19 -9.35 -15.10
C GLU A 149 23.55 -9.73 -13.67
N LEU A 150 22.55 -10.10 -12.85
CA LEU A 150 22.72 -10.48 -11.46
C LEU A 150 22.88 -12.00 -11.28
N LEU A 151 22.73 -12.78 -12.36
CA LEU A 151 22.80 -14.23 -12.33
C LEU A 151 24.19 -14.73 -12.73
N SER A 152 24.59 -15.85 -12.14
CA SER A 152 25.80 -16.57 -12.51
C SER A 152 25.63 -18.06 -12.19
N PRO A 153 26.55 -18.95 -12.59
CA PRO A 153 26.49 -20.36 -12.19
C PRO A 153 26.40 -20.57 -10.67
N ASN A 154 26.93 -19.64 -9.87
CA ASN A 154 26.89 -19.68 -8.41
C ASN A 154 25.69 -18.91 -7.81
N ILE A 155 24.97 -18.13 -8.61
CA ILE A 155 23.81 -17.33 -8.21
C ILE A 155 22.69 -17.63 -9.21
N PRO A 156 21.98 -18.76 -9.06
CA PRO A 156 20.89 -19.11 -9.96
C PRO A 156 19.68 -18.20 -9.74
N ALA A 157 18.79 -18.17 -10.73
CA ALA A 157 17.50 -17.50 -10.60
C ALA A 157 16.67 -18.15 -9.49
N LEU A 158 16.29 -17.37 -8.47
CA LEU A 158 15.45 -17.81 -7.36
C LEU A 158 13.96 -17.75 -7.69
N TYR A 159 13.61 -16.95 -8.70
CA TYR A 159 12.24 -16.65 -9.07
C TYR A 159 11.96 -17.01 -10.53
N LYS A 160 10.73 -17.48 -10.79
CA LYS A 160 10.21 -17.62 -12.16
C LYS A 160 9.74 -16.27 -12.68
N GLY A 161 9.87 -16.04 -13.98
CA GLY A 161 9.31 -14.85 -14.62
C GLY A 161 7.79 -14.82 -14.53
N THR A 162 7.21 -13.64 -14.32
CA THR A 162 5.76 -13.42 -14.27
C THR A 162 5.38 -12.07 -14.88
N THR A 163 4.15 -11.96 -15.36
CA THR A 163 3.53 -10.65 -15.61
C THR A 163 2.95 -10.09 -14.31
N ILE A 164 2.82 -8.76 -14.20
CA ILE A 164 2.20 -8.13 -13.03
C ILE A 164 0.75 -8.59 -12.82
N PRO A 165 -0.11 -8.67 -13.85
CA PRO A 165 -1.47 -9.20 -13.67
C PRO A 165 -1.52 -10.63 -13.12
N ASN A 166 -0.61 -11.51 -13.56
CA ASN A 166 -0.54 -12.88 -13.05
C ASN A 166 -0.04 -12.93 -11.59
N TYR A 167 0.98 -12.12 -11.28
CA TYR A 167 1.48 -11.99 -9.91
C TYR A 167 0.39 -11.49 -8.97
N LEU A 168 -0.31 -10.42 -9.36
CA LEU A 168 -1.38 -9.83 -8.56
C LEU A 168 -2.57 -10.75 -8.40
N LYS A 169 -2.99 -11.46 -9.45
CA LYS A 169 -4.04 -12.49 -9.31
C LYS A 169 -3.71 -13.49 -8.20
N THR A 170 -2.44 -13.87 -8.09
CA THR A 170 -1.97 -14.80 -7.07
C THR A 170 -1.87 -14.12 -5.70
N TYR A 171 -1.32 -12.91 -5.63
CA TYR A 171 -1.28 -12.05 -4.42
C TYR A 171 -2.67 -11.87 -3.81
N VAL A 172 -3.66 -11.62 -4.66
CA VAL A 172 -5.06 -11.42 -4.28
C VAL A 172 -5.74 -12.68 -3.77
N SER A 173 -5.26 -13.85 -4.17
CA SER A 173 -5.90 -15.13 -3.85
C SER A 173 -5.45 -15.76 -2.52
N LYS A 174 -4.42 -15.21 -1.85
CA LYS A 174 -3.89 -15.77 -0.60
C LYS A 174 -4.43 -15.07 0.65
N PRO A 175 -4.76 -15.81 1.72
CA PRO A 175 -4.92 -15.22 3.05
C PRO A 175 -3.57 -14.63 3.51
N GLY A 176 -3.63 -13.50 4.20
CA GLY A 176 -2.54 -12.59 4.61
C GLY A 176 -1.70 -13.14 5.74
N ASN A 177 -1.04 -14.26 5.47
CA ASN A 177 -0.09 -14.91 6.35
C ASN A 177 1.35 -14.41 6.18
N GLY A 178 1.56 -13.29 5.49
CA GLY A 178 2.89 -12.69 5.28
C GLY A 178 3.85 -13.51 4.41
N LEU A 179 3.38 -14.59 3.76
CA LEU A 179 4.20 -15.37 2.83
C LEU A 179 4.21 -14.71 1.45
N SER A 180 5.40 -14.30 1.00
CA SER A 180 5.60 -13.81 -0.37
C SER A 180 5.08 -14.84 -1.38
N VAL A 181 4.32 -14.35 -2.36
CA VAL A 181 3.76 -15.14 -3.46
C VAL A 181 4.85 -15.77 -4.32
N LEU A 182 6.06 -15.22 -4.24
CA LEU A 182 7.16 -15.49 -5.14
C LEU A 182 7.78 -16.89 -4.98
N LYS A 183 7.49 -17.64 -3.89
CA LYS A 183 8.21 -18.88 -3.55
C LYS A 183 7.39 -20.20 -3.46
N PHE A 184 6.13 -20.28 -3.92
CA PHE A 184 5.33 -21.52 -3.73
C PHE A 184 4.60 -22.06 -4.97
N ASP A 185 4.86 -23.35 -5.25
CA ASP A 185 3.97 -24.31 -5.92
C ASP A 185 2.87 -24.78 -4.93
N HIS A 186 1.72 -25.17 -5.48
CA HIS A 186 0.47 -25.48 -4.78
C HIS A 186 0.58 -26.43 -3.57
N GLN A 187 0.16 -25.96 -2.39
CA GLN A 187 -0.42 -26.82 -1.35
C GLN A 187 -1.66 -26.16 -0.76
N LYS A 188 -2.81 -26.84 -0.92
CA LYS A 188 -4.09 -26.51 -0.30
C LYS A 188 -4.11 -27.11 1.10
N THR A 189 -4.50 -26.31 2.09
CA THR A 189 -4.94 -26.81 3.39
C THR A 189 -6.45 -26.68 3.49
N SER A 190 -7.09 -27.76 3.96
CA SER A 190 -8.52 -27.91 4.19
C SER A 190 -8.95 -27.27 5.52
N PRO A 191 -10.17 -26.74 5.63
CA PRO A 191 -10.67 -26.17 6.87
C PRO A 191 -11.11 -27.26 7.85
N THR A 192 -10.93 -27.02 9.15
CA THR A 192 -11.52 -27.78 10.25
C THR A 192 -12.71 -27.02 10.85
N GLU A 193 -13.76 -27.76 11.21
CA GLU A 193 -15.04 -27.28 11.73
C GLU A 193 -14.98 -27.02 13.24
N GLU A 194 -15.50 -25.86 13.67
CA GLU A 194 -16.61 -25.68 14.64
C GLU A 194 -16.49 -24.30 15.31
N ASP A 195 -17.46 -23.42 15.07
CA ASP A 195 -18.04 -22.54 16.09
C ASP A 195 -19.31 -21.85 15.56
N GLN A 196 -20.32 -21.73 16.42
CA GLN A 196 -21.67 -21.25 16.10
C GLN A 196 -21.66 -19.91 15.36
N VAL A 197 -22.18 -19.94 14.13
CA VAL A 197 -21.60 -19.22 12.99
C VAL A 197 -22.01 -17.74 12.95
N TYR A 198 -21.22 -16.87 13.60
CA TYR A 198 -21.18 -15.47 13.20
C TYR A 198 -20.68 -15.39 11.76
N ASP A 199 -21.59 -15.15 10.81
CA ASP A 199 -21.25 -14.99 9.40
C ASP A 199 -20.60 -13.62 9.18
N ARG A 200 -19.27 -13.59 9.39
CA ARG A 200 -18.45 -12.40 9.18
C ARG A 200 -18.61 -11.85 7.77
N ALA A 201 -18.66 -12.70 6.75
CA ALA A 201 -18.76 -12.27 5.36
C ALA A 201 -20.06 -11.51 5.11
N LYS A 202 -21.19 -12.02 5.62
CA LYS A 202 -22.48 -11.33 5.57
C LYS A 202 -22.47 -10.02 6.35
N ALA A 203 -21.85 -9.99 7.53
CA ALA A 203 -21.76 -8.78 8.35
C ALA A 203 -20.94 -7.66 7.68
N VAL A 204 -19.79 -8.00 7.09
CA VAL A 204 -18.96 -7.05 6.32
C VAL A 204 -19.74 -6.57 5.09
N LYS A 205 -20.40 -7.48 4.36
CA LYS A 205 -21.24 -7.08 3.21
C LYS A 205 -22.35 -6.11 3.61
N ALA A 206 -23.03 -6.37 4.73
CA ALA A 206 -24.08 -5.50 5.23
C ALA A 206 -23.55 -4.11 5.61
N PHE A 207 -22.39 -4.04 6.26
CA PHE A 207 -21.71 -2.78 6.55
C PHE A 207 -21.35 -2.02 5.27
N ASP A 208 -20.78 -2.70 4.29
CA ASP A 208 -20.42 -2.13 2.99
C ASP A 208 -21.63 -1.57 2.23
N ASP A 209 -22.76 -2.29 2.26
CA ASP A 209 -24.00 -1.87 1.61
C ASP A 209 -24.55 -0.56 2.21
N THR A 210 -24.21 -0.24 3.48
CA THR A 210 -24.55 1.07 4.08
C THR A 210 -23.79 2.23 3.45
N LYS A 211 -22.61 1.96 2.86
CA LYS A 211 -21.66 2.97 2.37
C LYS A 211 -21.25 4.01 3.43
N ALA A 212 -21.43 3.69 4.71
CA ALA A 212 -21.12 4.60 5.81
C ALA A 212 -19.60 4.81 5.97
N SER A 213 -18.80 3.81 5.57
CA SER A 213 -17.35 3.77 5.81
C SER A 213 -17.02 3.72 7.31
N VAL A 214 -15.75 3.51 7.68
CA VAL A 214 -15.28 3.53 9.06
C VAL A 214 -15.52 4.90 9.71
N GLN A 215 -15.34 6.01 8.98
CA GLN A 215 -15.72 7.35 9.46
C GLN A 215 -17.21 7.39 9.81
N GLY A 216 -18.01 6.60 9.11
CA GLY A 216 -19.43 6.46 9.36
C GLY A 216 -19.78 6.00 10.78
N LEU A 217 -18.97 5.08 11.30
CA LEU A 217 -19.07 4.55 12.66
C LEU A 217 -18.61 5.59 13.69
N VAL A 218 -17.56 6.34 13.36
CA VAL A 218 -17.01 7.41 14.22
C VAL A 218 -18.03 8.52 14.43
N ASP A 219 -18.68 9.00 13.36
CA ASP A 219 -19.71 10.04 13.51
C ASP A 219 -20.92 9.55 14.31
N ALA A 220 -21.18 8.24 14.31
CA ALA A 220 -22.23 7.61 15.10
C ALA A 220 -21.83 7.44 16.59
N GLY A 221 -20.60 7.79 16.96
CA GLY A 221 -20.13 7.75 18.35
C GLY A 221 -20.02 6.34 18.94
N ILE A 222 -19.67 5.34 18.12
CA ILE A 222 -19.58 3.96 18.60
C ILE A 222 -18.55 3.83 19.73
N ALA A 223 -18.94 3.15 20.81
CA ALA A 223 -18.02 2.82 21.91
C ALA A 223 -17.36 1.45 21.73
N LYS A 224 -17.92 0.60 20.86
CA LYS A 224 -17.41 -0.74 20.54
C LYS A 224 -17.40 -0.96 19.04
N LEU A 225 -16.36 -1.59 18.54
CA LEU A 225 -16.26 -1.98 17.14
C LEU A 225 -17.25 -3.11 16.83
N PRO A 226 -17.81 -3.12 15.61
CA PRO A 226 -18.50 -4.30 15.10
C PRO A 226 -17.60 -5.54 15.13
N PRO A 227 -18.11 -6.74 15.49
CA PRO A 227 -17.27 -7.92 15.68
C PRO A 227 -16.45 -8.37 14.46
N PHE A 228 -16.85 -7.99 13.23
CA PHE A 228 -16.10 -8.31 12.03
C PHE A 228 -14.76 -7.56 11.90
N PHE A 229 -14.53 -6.52 12.70
CA PHE A 229 -13.24 -5.84 12.83
C PHE A 229 -12.29 -6.50 13.83
N TYR A 230 -12.79 -7.41 14.67
CA TYR A 230 -11.95 -8.07 15.66
C TYR A 230 -10.95 -9.00 14.99
N MET A 231 -9.69 -8.82 15.34
CA MET A 231 -8.60 -9.72 14.97
C MET A 231 -8.30 -10.66 16.12
N SER A 232 -7.86 -11.87 15.79
CA SER A 232 -7.48 -12.84 16.82
C SER A 232 -6.18 -12.40 17.52
N PRO A 233 -5.96 -12.82 18.78
CA PRO A 233 -4.71 -12.54 19.48
C PRO A 233 -3.47 -13.02 18.72
N GLU A 234 -3.58 -14.12 17.98
CA GLU A 234 -2.49 -14.69 17.18
C GLU A 234 -2.07 -13.74 16.05
N VAL A 235 -3.00 -12.97 15.48
CA VAL A 235 -2.71 -11.96 14.44
C VAL A 235 -2.17 -10.67 15.06
N LEU A 236 -2.69 -10.26 16.21
CA LEU A 236 -2.28 -9.03 16.89
C LEU A 236 -0.90 -9.14 17.54
N HIS A 237 -0.56 -10.33 18.05
CA HIS A 237 0.62 -10.62 18.84
C HIS A 237 1.47 -11.74 18.22
N ASP A 238 1.50 -11.83 16.88
CA ASP A 238 2.29 -12.83 16.15
C ASP A 238 3.79 -12.74 16.46
N HIS A 239 4.30 -11.55 16.76
CA HIS A 239 5.70 -11.29 17.13
C HIS A 239 5.82 -10.27 18.27
N PRO A 240 6.89 -10.34 19.10
CA PRO A 240 7.21 -9.30 20.08
C PRO A 240 7.45 -7.93 19.41
N THR A 241 7.20 -6.84 20.15
CA THR A 241 7.47 -5.47 19.69
C THR A 241 8.68 -4.91 20.44
N LEU A 242 9.67 -4.40 19.71
CA LEU A 242 10.78 -3.66 20.30
C LEU A 242 10.36 -2.21 20.54
N THR A 243 10.54 -1.74 21.78
CA THR A 243 10.14 -0.41 22.24
C THR A 243 11.25 0.63 22.17
N ASP A 244 12.49 0.25 21.84
CA ASP A 244 13.59 1.19 21.71
C ASP A 244 13.35 2.13 20.49
N PRO A 245 13.17 3.44 20.72
CA PRO A 245 12.88 4.41 19.66
C PRO A 245 14.10 4.75 18.80
N TYR A 246 15.30 4.29 19.16
CA TYR A 246 16.52 4.59 18.43
C TYR A 246 16.86 3.50 17.43
N LEU A 247 16.50 3.81 16.19
CA LEU A 247 17.02 3.23 14.96
C LEU A 247 18.53 3.47 14.89
N HIS A 248 19.32 2.74 15.70
CA HIS A 248 20.77 2.77 15.59
C HIS A 248 21.19 2.24 14.22
N SER A 249 22.30 2.78 13.72
CA SER A 249 22.98 2.58 12.43
C SER A 249 22.98 1.17 11.81
N ASP A 250 22.68 0.13 12.59
CA ASP A 250 22.63 -1.28 12.20
C ASP A 250 21.42 -1.63 11.31
N PHE A 251 20.60 -0.65 10.95
CA PHE A 251 19.46 -0.79 10.04
C PHE A 251 19.84 -0.89 8.54
N GLN A 252 21.11 -0.70 8.18
CA GLN A 252 21.50 -0.45 6.79
C GLN A 252 21.83 -1.70 5.95
N GLU A 253 22.16 -2.84 6.55
CA GLU A 253 22.75 -3.97 5.79
C GLU A 253 21.75 -5.04 5.30
N GLU A 254 20.51 -5.09 5.81
CA GLU A 254 19.58 -6.20 5.51
C GLU A 254 18.16 -5.78 5.08
N ARG A 255 17.91 -4.49 4.77
CA ARG A 255 16.53 -3.97 4.80
C ARG A 255 16.04 -3.42 3.46
N GLY A 256 14.74 -3.52 3.24
CA GLY A 256 14.01 -2.79 2.19
C GLY A 256 13.05 -1.75 2.76
N PHE A 257 13.43 -1.09 3.85
CA PHE A 257 12.75 0.10 4.39
C PHE A 257 13.81 1.14 4.73
N PHE A 258 13.64 2.35 4.20
CA PHE A 258 14.59 3.44 4.33
C PHE A 258 13.87 4.74 4.63
N ARG A 259 14.50 5.61 5.42
CA ARG A 259 14.04 6.99 5.58
C ARG A 259 14.86 7.87 4.65
N VAL A 260 14.19 8.66 3.82
CA VAL A 260 14.83 9.62 2.93
C VAL A 260 14.53 11.01 3.45
N ILE A 261 15.60 11.78 3.67
CA ILE A 261 15.58 13.20 4.01
C ILE A 261 16.29 13.97 2.90
N ASN A 262 16.13 15.30 2.86
CA ASN A 262 16.72 16.13 1.80
C ASN A 262 16.32 15.69 0.37
N HIS A 263 15.16 15.05 0.22
CA HIS A 263 14.63 14.52 -1.05
C HIS A 263 14.12 15.62 -2.01
N GLY A 264 14.29 16.90 -1.68
CA GLY A 264 13.94 18.03 -2.56
C GLY A 264 12.44 18.34 -2.70
N ILE A 265 11.54 17.63 -2.01
CA ILE A 265 10.10 17.96 -2.00
C ILE A 265 9.85 18.99 -0.89
N PRO A 266 9.30 20.18 -1.19
CA PRO A 266 9.08 21.19 -0.17
C PRO A 266 8.14 20.71 0.94
N GLN A 267 8.44 21.07 2.19
CA GLN A 267 7.65 20.66 3.36
C GLN A 267 6.18 21.09 3.26
N HIS A 268 5.90 22.27 2.70
CA HIS A 268 4.54 22.73 2.50
C HIS A 268 3.75 21.87 1.50
N VAL A 269 4.41 21.26 0.51
CA VAL A 269 3.79 20.32 -0.44
C VAL A 269 3.44 19.00 0.24
N LEU A 270 4.34 18.48 1.09
CA LEU A 270 4.05 17.28 1.91
C LEU A 270 2.90 17.52 2.88
N LYS A 271 2.85 18.70 3.51
CA LYS A 271 1.76 19.07 4.41
C LYS A 271 0.44 19.19 3.65
N GLU A 272 0.43 19.92 2.54
CA GLU A 272 -0.78 20.16 1.76
C GLU A 272 -1.37 18.86 1.19
N VAL A 273 -0.52 17.89 0.80
CA VAL A 273 -1.03 16.59 0.32
C VAL A 273 -1.69 15.78 1.44
N LEU A 274 -1.12 15.77 2.65
CA LEU A 274 -1.74 15.13 3.82
C LEU A 274 -3.04 15.83 4.24
N ASP A 275 -3.04 17.17 4.25
CA ASP A 275 -4.24 17.96 4.54
C ASP A 275 -5.32 17.73 3.48
N GLY A 276 -4.94 17.57 2.20
CA GLY A 276 -5.84 17.19 1.10
C GLY A 276 -6.46 15.81 1.30
N VAL A 277 -5.67 14.81 1.69
CA VAL A 277 -6.18 13.48 2.06
C VAL A 277 -7.17 13.60 3.21
N ARG A 278 -6.81 14.31 4.28
CA ARG A 278 -7.70 14.50 5.44
C ARG A 278 -9.02 15.15 5.04
N ARG A 279 -8.97 16.29 4.35
CA ARG A 279 -10.16 17.03 3.89
C ARG A 279 -11.08 16.17 3.04
N PHE A 280 -10.53 15.29 2.18
CA PHE A 280 -11.34 14.36 1.39
C PHE A 280 -12.19 13.42 2.27
N HIS A 281 -11.56 12.83 3.27
CA HIS A 281 -12.19 11.84 4.14
C HIS A 281 -13.22 12.47 5.09
N GLU A 282 -12.95 13.70 5.55
CA GLU A 282 -13.80 14.47 6.46
C GLU A 282 -14.97 15.23 5.77
N GLN A 283 -15.12 15.16 4.44
CA GLN A 283 -16.26 15.81 3.72
C GLN A 283 -17.63 15.29 4.21
N PRO A 284 -18.73 16.05 4.11
CA PRO A 284 -20.07 15.54 4.43
C PRO A 284 -20.47 14.34 3.55
N ARG A 285 -21.19 13.36 4.13
CA ARG A 285 -21.60 12.11 3.44
C ARG A 285 -22.49 12.34 2.22
N GLU A 286 -23.26 13.42 2.22
CA GLU A 286 -24.18 13.82 1.15
C GLU A 286 -23.45 14.22 -0.15
N SER A 287 -22.12 14.37 -0.08
CA SER A 287 -21.28 14.65 -1.24
C SER A 287 -21.27 13.45 -2.19
N LYS A 288 -21.80 13.63 -3.41
CA LYS A 288 -21.97 12.57 -4.45
C LYS A 288 -20.72 11.76 -4.82
N GLY A 289 -19.51 12.18 -4.39
CA GLY A 289 -18.24 11.48 -4.63
C GLY A 289 -17.64 10.77 -3.40
N ALA A 290 -18.28 10.85 -2.23
CA ALA A 290 -17.65 10.54 -0.94
C ALA A 290 -18.25 9.32 -0.22
N SER A 291 -18.92 8.41 -0.93
CA SER A 291 -19.47 7.17 -0.34
C SER A 291 -18.46 6.03 -0.22
N TRP A 292 -17.16 6.29 -0.44
CA TRP A 292 -16.08 5.28 -0.59
C TRP A 292 -14.82 5.68 0.19
N LYS A 293 -14.99 6.14 1.42
CA LYS A 293 -13.98 6.95 2.11
C LYS A 293 -12.84 6.18 2.77
N ASP A 294 -12.86 4.87 2.94
CA ASP A 294 -11.81 4.28 3.81
C ASP A 294 -10.43 4.20 3.14
N THR A 295 -10.37 4.18 1.82
CA THR A 295 -9.13 4.34 1.04
C THR A 295 -9.44 4.86 -0.36
N LEU A 296 -8.86 6.00 -0.73
CA LEU A 296 -8.94 6.52 -2.10
C LEU A 296 -7.71 6.08 -2.89
N ILE A 297 -7.92 5.25 -3.91
CA ILE A 297 -6.88 4.85 -4.87
C ILE A 297 -6.95 5.74 -6.10
N CYS A 298 -5.84 6.41 -6.42
CA CYS A 298 -5.69 7.24 -7.60
C CYS A 298 -4.61 6.65 -8.50
N VAL A 299 -4.95 6.37 -9.75
CA VAL A 299 -3.99 5.86 -10.74
C VAL A 299 -3.49 7.03 -11.56
N MET A 300 -2.18 7.20 -11.62
CA MET A 300 -1.60 8.23 -12.48
C MET A 300 -1.10 7.57 -13.75
N ALA A 301 -1.78 7.87 -14.87
CA ALA A 301 -1.19 7.73 -16.19
C ALA A 301 -0.18 8.88 -16.39
N PRO A 302 0.85 8.70 -17.24
CA PRO A 302 1.82 9.76 -17.55
C PRO A 302 1.16 11.06 -18.03
N ASP A 303 -0.02 10.96 -18.68
CA ASP A 303 -0.82 12.11 -19.09
C ASP A 303 -1.93 12.44 -18.08
N ILE A 304 -1.65 13.42 -17.21
CA ILE A 304 -2.56 13.89 -16.16
C ILE A 304 -3.60 14.87 -16.76
N PRO A 305 -4.91 14.57 -16.73
CA PRO A 305 -5.92 15.52 -17.19
C PRO A 305 -5.99 16.76 -16.28
N PRO A 306 -6.41 17.93 -16.82
CA PRO A 306 -6.46 19.16 -16.04
C PRO A 306 -7.52 19.07 -14.91
N PRO A 307 -7.35 19.82 -13.79
CA PRO A 307 -8.13 19.66 -12.56
C PRO A 307 -9.66 19.71 -12.74
N GLU A 308 -10.13 20.47 -13.70
CA GLU A 308 -11.54 20.69 -14.00
C GLU A 308 -12.23 19.42 -14.53
N LYS A 309 -11.46 18.44 -15.02
CA LYS A 309 -11.98 17.14 -15.47
C LYS A 309 -12.26 16.18 -14.32
N TYR A 310 -11.83 16.47 -13.09
CA TYR A 310 -12.11 15.61 -11.94
C TYR A 310 -13.45 15.96 -11.25
N PRO A 311 -14.09 15.00 -10.55
CA PRO A 311 -15.22 15.30 -9.67
C PRO A 311 -14.86 16.36 -8.63
N PHE A 312 -15.79 17.25 -8.29
CA PHE A 312 -15.54 18.36 -7.34
C PHE A 312 -14.90 17.91 -6.02
N ALA A 313 -15.38 16.78 -5.47
CA ALA A 313 -14.85 16.17 -4.24
C ALA A 313 -13.35 15.81 -4.33
N CYS A 314 -12.86 15.51 -5.54
CA CYS A 314 -11.48 15.13 -5.83
C CYS A 314 -10.61 16.33 -6.23
N ARG A 315 -11.22 17.47 -6.62
CA ARG A 315 -10.49 18.70 -6.99
C ARG A 315 -9.79 19.31 -5.78
N ALA A 316 -10.46 19.32 -4.62
CA ALA A 316 -9.94 19.88 -3.37
C ALA A 316 -8.78 19.08 -2.75
N SER A 317 -8.60 17.83 -3.19
CA SER A 317 -7.50 16.97 -2.74
C SER A 317 -6.21 17.18 -3.53
N TYR A 318 -6.21 17.92 -4.64
CA TYR A 318 -5.06 18.22 -5.53
C TYR A 318 -4.11 17.04 -5.85
N ILE A 319 -4.56 15.80 -5.66
CA ILE A 319 -3.98 14.55 -6.12
C ILE A 319 -4.84 14.15 -7.32
N GLY A 320 -4.27 14.02 -8.52
CA GLY A 320 -5.07 13.70 -9.70
C GLY A 320 -5.79 12.37 -9.48
N VAL A 321 -7.11 12.36 -9.45
CA VAL A 321 -7.90 11.14 -9.22
C VAL A 321 -8.44 10.66 -10.56
N ALA A 322 -7.80 9.67 -11.18
CA ALA A 322 -8.40 8.94 -12.28
C ALA A 322 -9.59 8.10 -11.76
N VAL A 323 -10.82 8.34 -12.24
CA VAL A 323 -12.07 7.68 -11.78
C VAL A 323 -12.82 6.98 -12.91
N GLY A 324 -13.37 5.80 -12.59
CA GLY A 324 -14.39 5.08 -13.36
C GLY A 324 -14.45 3.55 -13.14
N GLY A 325 -15.26 2.89 -13.97
CA GLY A 325 -15.80 1.55 -13.74
C GLY A 325 -16.67 1.13 -14.93
N PRO A 326 -17.16 -0.11 -14.99
CA PRO A 326 -16.81 -1.05 -16.05
C PRO A 326 -17.94 -1.37 -17.05
N GLY A 327 -17.56 -1.91 -18.21
CA GLY A 327 -18.45 -2.61 -19.14
C GLY A 327 -17.70 -3.13 -20.36
N PHE A 328 -17.65 -4.46 -20.49
CA PHE A 328 -17.23 -5.30 -21.61
C PHE A 328 -16.95 -4.65 -22.99
N GLY A 329 -15.80 -5.01 -23.58
CA GLY A 329 -15.55 -4.96 -25.03
C GLY A 329 -14.57 -3.88 -25.52
N PRO A 330 -13.89 -4.12 -26.66
CA PRO A 330 -12.73 -3.33 -27.07
C PRO A 330 -13.17 -2.04 -27.78
N ARG A 331 -12.77 -0.85 -27.27
CA ARG A 331 -12.73 0.45 -27.98
C ARG A 331 -12.04 1.55 -27.12
N PRO A 332 -11.65 2.71 -27.70
CA PRO A 332 -10.30 3.32 -27.63
C PRO A 332 -10.06 4.21 -26.38
N PRO A 333 -8.83 4.75 -26.16
CA PRO A 333 -8.31 5.13 -24.85
C PRO A 333 -8.87 6.49 -24.43
N GLN A 334 -9.74 6.55 -23.41
CA GLN A 334 -10.01 7.77 -22.62
C GLN A 334 -11.09 7.63 -21.53
N ARG A 335 -11.17 6.51 -20.78
CA ARG A 335 -12.09 6.45 -19.62
C ARG A 335 -11.43 5.79 -18.40
N TYR A 336 -11.32 6.57 -17.33
CA TYR A 336 -10.53 6.34 -16.10
C TYR A 336 -11.22 5.38 -15.11
N ARG A 337 -10.57 4.92 -14.00
CA ARG A 337 -11.09 3.92 -13.02
C ARG A 337 -10.85 4.25 -11.52
N VAL A 338 -11.88 4.29 -10.65
CA VAL A 338 -11.74 4.34 -9.16
C VAL A 338 -11.92 2.92 -8.67
N LEU A 339 -10.87 2.36 -8.08
CA LEU A 339 -10.86 1.02 -7.52
C LEU A 339 -11.05 1.08 -5.99
N GLY A 340 -12.16 1.65 -5.54
CA GLY A 340 -12.48 1.73 -4.11
C GLY A 340 -13.01 0.42 -3.48
N ARG A 341 -13.04 -0.69 -4.23
CA ARG A 341 -13.72 -1.93 -3.78
C ARG A 341 -12.84 -3.17 -3.62
N THR A 342 -11.68 -3.25 -4.27
CA THR A 342 -10.99 -4.54 -4.38
C THR A 342 -9.82 -4.67 -3.40
N TYR A 343 -8.97 -3.64 -3.30
CA TYR A 343 -7.73 -3.73 -2.51
C TYR A 343 -7.93 -3.61 -0.98
N LEU A 344 -8.92 -2.85 -0.51
CA LEU A 344 -9.25 -2.81 0.92
C LEU A 344 -9.88 -4.12 1.40
N TRP A 345 -10.76 -4.72 0.58
CA TRP A 345 -11.29 -6.06 0.84
C TRP A 345 -10.19 -7.12 0.85
N LEU A 346 -9.16 -6.95 0.02
CA LEU A 346 -8.00 -7.83 0.02
C LEU A 346 -7.16 -7.73 1.28
N LEU A 347 -6.85 -6.52 1.74
CA LEU A 347 -6.10 -6.32 2.99
C LEU A 347 -6.92 -6.71 4.23
N ILE A 348 -8.25 -6.53 4.22
CA ILE A 348 -9.14 -6.85 5.37
C ILE A 348 -9.62 -8.32 5.38
N LEU A 349 -9.81 -8.98 4.23
CA LEU A 349 -10.11 -10.42 4.15
C LEU A 349 -8.88 -11.30 4.20
N SER A 350 -7.69 -10.75 3.95
CA SER A 350 -6.44 -11.47 4.17
C SER A 350 -6.19 -11.74 5.66
N GLY A 351 -6.94 -11.14 6.59
CA GLY A 351 -6.97 -11.51 8.02
C GLY A 351 -7.74 -12.79 8.37
N PHE A 352 -7.58 -13.86 7.56
CA PHE A 352 -8.04 -15.25 7.74
C PHE A 352 -9.56 -15.54 7.84
N PRO A 353 -9.93 -16.79 7.53
CA PRO A 353 -10.40 -17.75 8.56
C PRO A 353 -9.32 -18.73 9.00
#